data_AF-A0A7Y4S9S5-F1
#
_entry.id   AF-A0A7Y4S9S5-F1
#
_cell.length_a   1.000
_cell.length_b   1.000
_cell.length_c   1.000
_cell.angle_alpha   90.00
_cell.angle_beta   90.00
_cell.angle_gamma   90.00
#
_symmetry.space_group_name_H-M   'P 1'
#
loop_
_entity.id
_entity.type
_entity.pdbx_description
1 polymer ?
#
loop_
_entity_poly.entity_id
_entity_poly.type
_entity_poly.pdbx_seq_one_letter_code
_entity_poly.pdbx_strand_id
1 'polypeptide(L)'
;MLSQSEGIAKAKTIAQRIVNDEIGTYEGAMQIWKQILDKLEGRIPDALWSFKSNASAIEDCLWNAVDSGSNHDDLIARCKDEIKWAAKSLLFNKDVHDV
;
A
#
# COMPACT_ATOMS: atom_id res chain seq x y z
N MET A 1 11.05 -9.62 -14.46
CA MET A 1 10.47 -9.46 -13.11
C MET A 1 11.29 -8.39 -12.37
N LEU A 2 10.78 -7.83 -11.27
CA LEU A 2 11.48 -6.80 -10.50
C LEU A 2 12.27 -7.44 -9.36
N SER A 3 13.53 -7.04 -9.20
CA SER A 3 14.28 -7.40 -8.00
C SER A 3 13.69 -6.73 -6.75
N GLN A 4 14.02 -7.27 -5.58
CA GLN A 4 13.57 -6.76 -4.29
C GLN A 4 13.96 -5.30 -4.06
N SER A 5 15.22 -4.94 -4.36
CA SER A 5 15.73 -3.57 -4.19
C SER A 5 15.05 -2.58 -5.13
N GLU A 6 14.86 -2.95 -6.40
CA GLU A 6 14.12 -2.14 -7.37
C GLU A 6 12.66 -1.96 -6.97
N GLY A 7 12.03 -3.02 -6.46
CA GLY A 7 10.65 -2.97 -5.97
C GLY A 7 10.50 -1.99 -4.80
N ILE A 8 11.39 -2.08 -3.81
CA ILE A 8 11.40 -1.16 -2.66
C ILE A 8 11.65 0.28 -3.10
N ALA A 9 12.60 0.52 -4.01
CA ALA A 9 12.89 1.86 -4.51
C ALA A 9 11.67 2.49 -5.21
N LYS A 10 10.99 1.73 -6.08
CA LYS A 10 9.75 2.18 -6.73
C LYS A 10 8.61 2.40 -5.73
N ALA A 11 8.48 1.52 -4.73
CA ALA A 11 7.47 1.65 -3.70
C ALA A 11 7.69 2.90 -2.85
N LYS A 12 8.95 3.24 -2.53
CA LYS A 12 9.31 4.50 -1.85
C LYS A 12 8.89 5.73 -2.64
N THR A 13 9.08 5.74 -3.97
CA THR A 13 8.62 6.85 -4.81
C THR A 13 7.10 7.05 -4.71
N ILE A 14 6.32 5.96 -4.75
CA ILE A 14 4.86 6.05 -4.63
C ILE A 14 4.44 6.42 -3.20
N ALA A 15 5.11 5.86 -2.18
CA ALA A 15 4.88 6.21 -0.78
C ALA A 15 5.10 7.70 -0.52
N GLN A 16 6.14 8.31 -1.11
CA GLN A 16 6.37 9.75 -1.01
C GLN A 16 5.20 10.56 -1.58
N ARG A 17 4.68 10.16 -2.75
CA ARG A 17 3.52 10.79 -3.38
C ARG A 17 2.27 10.66 -2.51
N ILE A 18 2.05 9.51 -1.86
CA ILE A 18 0.96 9.31 -0.89
C ILE A 18 1.11 10.25 0.30
N VAL A 19 2.31 10.36 0.88
CA VAL A 19 2.56 11.21 2.06
C VAL A 19 2.40 12.69 1.75
N ASN A 20 2.78 13.11 0.55
CA ASN A 20 2.60 14.48 0.05
C ASN A 20 1.18 14.78 -0.43
N ASP A 21 0.25 13.81 -0.35
CA ASP A 21 -1.11 13.91 -0.86
C ASP A 21 -1.19 14.26 -2.38
N GLU A 22 -0.15 13.90 -3.15
CA GLU A 22 -0.08 14.06 -4.61
C GLU A 22 -0.87 12.98 -5.37
N ILE A 23 -1.23 11.91 -4.68
CA ILE A 23 -2.03 10.79 -5.19
C ILE A 23 -2.95 10.29 -4.06
N GLY A 24 -4.16 9.83 -4.43
CA GLY A 24 -5.08 9.24 -3.47
C GLY A 24 -4.46 8.01 -2.78
N THR A 25 -4.69 7.86 -1.48
CA THR A 25 -4.07 6.80 -0.68
C THR A 25 -4.33 5.39 -1.22
N TYR A 26 -5.60 5.10 -1.55
CA TYR A 26 -5.98 3.83 -2.16
C TYR A 26 -5.35 3.65 -3.55
N GLU A 27 -5.35 4.70 -4.37
CA GLU A 27 -4.76 4.67 -5.72
C GLU A 27 -3.25 4.37 -5.65
N GLY A 28 -2.52 5.05 -4.77
CA GLY A 28 -1.09 4.80 -4.56
C GLY A 28 -0.82 3.37 -4.06
N ALA A 29 -1.64 2.85 -3.13
CA ALA A 29 -1.51 1.47 -2.67
C ALA A 29 -1.78 0.45 -3.79
N MET A 30 -2.77 0.70 -4.64
CA MET A 30 -3.05 -0.12 -5.82
C MET A 30 -1.90 -0.10 -6.82
N GLN A 31 -1.26 1.05 -7.04
CA GLN A 31 -0.07 1.14 -7.89
C GLN A 31 1.08 0.31 -7.29
N ILE A 32 1.34 0.41 -5.98
CA ILE A 32 2.35 -0.43 -5.31
C ILE A 32 2.02 -1.91 -5.47
N TRP A 33 0.77 -2.31 -5.22
CA TRP A 33 0.37 -3.70 -5.35
C TRP A 33 0.51 -4.21 -6.80
N LYS A 34 -0.27 -3.68 -7.74
CA LYS A 34 -0.41 -4.27 -9.08
C LYS A 34 0.81 -4.01 -9.98
N GLN A 35 1.54 -2.91 -9.77
CA GLN A 35 2.66 -2.54 -10.63
C GLN A 35 4.01 -2.97 -10.09
N ILE A 36 4.12 -3.21 -8.77
CA ILE A 36 5.38 -3.59 -8.12
C ILE A 36 5.28 -4.99 -7.54
N LEU A 37 4.39 -5.21 -6.57
CA LEU A 37 4.35 -6.46 -5.81
C LEU A 37 3.97 -7.68 -6.66
N ASP A 38 3.00 -7.54 -7.58
CA ASP A 38 2.62 -8.62 -8.49
C ASP A 38 3.74 -8.97 -9.50
N LYS A 39 4.76 -8.12 -9.63
CA LYS A 39 5.91 -8.32 -10.55
C LYS A 39 7.21 -8.62 -9.81
N LEU A 40 7.18 -8.68 -8.49
CA LEU A 40 8.34 -8.88 -7.63
C LEU A 40 8.79 -10.34 -7.67
N GLU A 41 10.09 -10.58 -7.74
CA GLU A 41 10.63 -11.94 -7.61
C GLU A 41 10.61 -12.40 -6.14
N GLY A 42 9.97 -13.54 -5.88
CA GLY A 42 9.96 -14.17 -4.56
C GLY A 42 8.91 -13.61 -3.60
N ARG A 43 9.24 -13.60 -2.30
CA ARG A 43 8.30 -13.18 -1.24
C ARG A 43 8.13 -11.66 -1.23
N ILE A 44 6.90 -11.20 -0.98
CA ILE A 44 6.61 -9.78 -0.73
C ILE A 44 7.28 -9.34 0.58
N PRO A 45 8.09 -8.26 0.58
CA PRO A 45 8.65 -7.69 1.81
C PRO A 45 7.56 -7.33 2.80
N ASP A 46 7.78 -7.63 4.07
CA ASP A 46 6.81 -7.36 5.14
C ASP A 46 6.47 -5.85 5.20
N ALA A 47 7.45 -4.98 4.96
CA ALA A 47 7.25 -3.52 4.88
C ALA A 47 6.30 -3.07 3.76
N LEU A 48 6.06 -3.90 2.74
CA LEU A 48 5.17 -3.61 1.62
C LEU A 48 3.82 -4.34 1.73
N TRP A 49 3.65 -5.24 2.68
CA TRP A 49 2.45 -6.06 2.80
C TRP A 49 1.18 -5.24 3.10
N SER A 50 1.31 -4.19 3.93
CA SER A 50 0.20 -3.30 4.28
C SER A 50 -0.41 -2.60 3.07
N PHE A 51 0.34 -2.35 1.99
CA PHE A 51 -0.22 -1.76 0.77
C PHE A 51 -1.12 -2.74 0.04
N LYS A 52 -0.68 -4.01 -0.10
CA LYS A 52 -1.46 -5.05 -0.79
C LYS A 52 -2.73 -5.41 -0.03
N SER A 53 -2.59 -5.74 1.26
CA SER A 53 -3.71 -6.20 2.08
C SER A 53 -4.81 -5.16 2.21
N ASN A 54 -4.47 -3.92 2.54
CA ASN A 54 -5.46 -2.84 2.67
C ASN A 54 -6.06 -2.40 1.34
N ALA A 55 -5.29 -2.38 0.25
CA ALA A 55 -5.85 -2.10 -1.08
C ALA A 55 -6.85 -3.18 -1.51
N SER A 56 -6.55 -4.47 -1.27
CA SER A 56 -7.49 -5.57 -1.53
C SER A 56 -8.76 -5.44 -0.69
N ALA A 57 -8.64 -5.14 0.60
CA ALA A 57 -9.80 -4.97 1.47
C ALA A 57 -10.69 -3.80 1.03
N ILE A 58 -10.09 -2.68 0.60
CA ILE A 58 -10.85 -1.56 0.04
C ILE A 58 -11.53 -1.97 -1.27
N GLU A 59 -10.85 -2.68 -2.17
CA GLU A 59 -11.43 -3.20 -3.41
C GLU A 59 -12.66 -4.06 -3.11
N ASP A 60 -12.56 -5.04 -2.20
CA ASP A 60 -13.69 -5.88 -1.79
C ASP A 60 -14.86 -5.07 -1.22
N CYS A 61 -14.58 -4.06 -0.39
CA CYS A 61 -15.60 -3.18 0.18
C CYS A 61 -16.36 -2.40 -0.91
N LEU A 62 -15.64 -1.88 -1.90
CA LEU A 62 -16.23 -1.13 -3.01
C LEU A 62 -17.09 -2.03 -3.90
N TRP A 63 -16.63 -3.25 -4.17
CA TRP A 63 -17.41 -4.25 -4.91
C TRP A 63 -18.69 -4.65 -4.15
N ASN A 64 -18.58 -4.90 -2.85
CA ASN A 64 -19.73 -5.24 -2.01
C ASN A 64 -20.75 -4.10 -1.89
N ALA A 65 -20.30 -2.84 -1.87
CA ALA A 65 -21.20 -1.69 -1.86
C ALA A 65 -22.00 -1.59 -3.16
N VAL A 66 -21.38 -1.89 -4.30
CA VAL A 66 -22.06 -1.94 -5.61
C VAL A 66 -23.08 -3.08 -5.68
N ASP A 67 -22.75 -4.25 -5.13
CA ASP A 67 -23.60 -5.44 -5.22
C ASP A 67 -24.75 -5.47 -4.20
N SER A 68 -24.48 -5.03 -2.96
CA SER A 68 -25.40 -5.19 -1.82
C SER A 68 -25.90 -3.87 -1.19
N GLY A 69 -25.35 -2.72 -1.58
CA GLY A 69 -25.66 -1.42 -0.97
C GLY A 69 -25.12 -1.21 0.44
N SER A 70 -24.32 -2.15 0.97
CA SER A 70 -23.68 -2.02 2.29
C SER A 70 -22.40 -1.19 2.19
N ASN A 71 -22.44 0.04 2.73
CA ASN A 71 -21.28 0.92 2.78
C ASN A 71 -20.38 0.55 3.96
N HIS A 72 -19.12 0.22 3.67
CA HIS A 72 -18.08 -0.14 4.63
C HIS A 72 -17.14 1.03 4.93
N ASP A 73 -17.68 2.24 5.07
CA ASP A 73 -16.92 3.49 5.09
C ASP A 73 -15.87 3.53 6.22
N ASP A 74 -16.21 3.03 7.40
CA ASP A 74 -15.28 2.95 8.55
C ASP A 74 -14.08 2.02 8.25
N LEU A 75 -14.33 0.88 7.61
CA LEU A 75 -13.26 -0.05 7.23
C LEU A 75 -12.38 0.58 6.16
N ILE A 76 -12.97 1.23 5.15
CA ILE A 76 -12.23 1.94 4.10
C ILE A 76 -11.36 3.05 4.71
N ALA A 77 -11.88 3.82 5.65
CA ALA A 77 -11.13 4.88 6.33
C ALA A 77 -9.92 4.31 7.09
N ARG A 78 -10.12 3.26 7.91
CA ARG A 78 -9.01 2.61 8.63
C ARG A 78 -7.95 2.05 7.68
N CYS A 79 -8.36 1.37 6.61
CA CYS A 79 -7.43 0.85 5.61
C CYS A 79 -6.59 1.97 4.97
N LYS A 80 -7.21 3.13 4.67
CA LYS A 80 -6.47 4.30 4.16
C LYS A 80 -5.47 4.84 5.19
N ASP A 81 -5.85 4.94 6.47
CA ASP A 81 -4.94 5.39 7.52
C ASP A 81 -3.75 4.45 7.68
N GLU A 82 -3.96 3.13 7.66
CA GLU A 82 -2.89 2.14 7.70
C GLU A 82 -1.95 2.24 6.49
N ILE A 83 -2.48 2.46 5.28
CA ILE A 83 -1.66 2.70 4.09
C ILE A 83 -0.82 3.97 4.27
N LYS A 84 -1.41 5.06 4.75
CA LYS A 84 -0.68 6.33 4.95
C LYS A 84 0.39 6.17 6.04
N TRP A 85 0.13 5.39 7.08
CA TRP A 85 1.13 5.03 8.08
C TRP A 85 2.26 4.17 7.49
N ALA A 86 1.94 3.12 6.73
CA ALA A 86 2.93 2.28 6.07
C ALA A 86 3.81 3.07 5.09
N ALA A 87 3.23 4.03 4.37
CA ALA A 87 3.97 4.95 3.49
C ALA A 87 4.99 5.78 4.27
N LYS A 88 4.60 6.36 5.42
CA LYS A 88 5.54 7.07 6.30
C LYS A 88 6.63 6.14 6.82
N SER A 89 6.26 4.98 7.37
CA SER A 89 7.21 4.00 7.90
C SER A 89 8.22 3.55 6.84
N LEU A 90 7.79 3.31 5.60
CA LEU A 90 8.69 2.93 4.51
C LEU A 90 9.72 4.00 4.15
N LEU A 91 9.39 5.29 4.30
CA LEU A 91 10.27 6.41 4.01
C LEU A 91 11.23 6.74 5.17
N PHE A 92 10.71 6.68 6.40
CA PHE A 92 11.41 7.19 7.58
C PHE A 92 12.09 6.11 8.43
N ASN A 93 11.72 4.83 8.32
CA ASN A 93 12.52 3.73 8.89
C ASN A 93 13.69 3.39 7.96
N LYS A 94 14.73 4.25 7.99
CA LYS A 94 16.11 3.80 7.74
C LYS A 94 16.56 3.07 9.01
N ASP A 95 16.84 1.77 8.87
CA ASP A 95 17.66 0.95 9.77
C ASP A 95 17.65 1.35 11.26
N VAL A 96 16.75 0.77 12.06
CA VAL A 96 17.04 0.54 13.48
C VAL A 96 17.65 -0.86 13.59
N HIS A 97 18.85 -1.00 13.04
CA HIS A 97 19.80 -2.00 13.48
C HIS A 97 20.95 -1.22 14.11
N ASP A 98 20.82 -0.91 15.39
CA ASP A 98 21.91 -0.70 16.35
C ASP A 98 21.31 -0.37 17.72
N VAL A 99 21.06 -1.43 18.50
CA VAL A 99 21.35 -1.56 19.94
C VAL A 99 21.30 -3.03 20.34
#